data_AF-A0A132A1L7-F1
#
_entry.id   AF-A0A132A1L7-F1
#
_cell.length_a   1.000
_cell.length_b   1.000
_cell.length_c   1.000
_cell.angle_alpha   90.00
_cell.angle_beta   90.00
_cell.angle_gamma   90.00
#
_symmetry.space_group_name_H-M   'P 1'
#
loop_
_entity.id
_entity.type
_entity.pdbx_description
1 polymer ?
#
loop_
_entity_poly.entity_id
_entity_poly.type
_entity_poly.pdbx_seq_one_letter_code
_entity_poly.pdbx_strand_id
1 'polypeptide(L)'
;MAECPKDHLTAIVNDIELISKEMFEYFLSPKNVKQNMIDSNQLAELLVKKDFELKQAMECLKEQETLQSKIDLLKKINKEYDDELQKLQQNFKEAVVIMATAIFQAKQKLSLIKQSDSHPISVDELIKYAHKISADHSVASPYNWEIGDQRRPYPTDLEMKSGLLVNSNDANLSSLLQQQQNQFAQNQQIQNQEQAMRPSSAASASNSPYSWGNQFDGKQNMNSQINSGYDYADVKSRDNDEVEVMSTDSSSSSSSDSQ
;
A
#
# COMPACT_ATOMS: atom_id res chain seq x y z
N MET A 1 -12.97 -35.43 -40.37
CA MET A 1 -12.75 -35.83 -38.96
C MET A 1 -11.46 -36.61 -38.94
N ALA A 2 -10.46 -36.14 -38.20
CA ALA A 2 -9.22 -36.90 -38.07
C ALA A 2 -9.56 -38.17 -37.27
N GLU A 3 -9.67 -39.32 -37.95
CA GLU A 3 -9.67 -40.61 -37.26
C GLU A 3 -8.42 -40.66 -36.39
N CYS A 4 -8.58 -41.08 -35.14
CA CYS A 4 -7.44 -41.27 -34.25
C CYS A 4 -6.47 -42.23 -34.96
N PRO A 5 -5.18 -41.89 -35.14
CA PRO A 5 -4.23 -42.73 -35.86
C PRO A 5 -4.12 -44.13 -35.22
N LYS A 6 -4.45 -44.24 -33.92
CA LYS A 6 -4.55 -45.52 -33.21
C LYS A 6 -5.75 -46.35 -33.68
N ASP A 7 -6.92 -45.73 -33.82
CA ASP A 7 -8.15 -46.43 -34.23
C ASP A 7 -8.00 -46.95 -35.67
N HIS A 8 -7.41 -46.15 -36.55
CA HIS A 8 -7.09 -46.55 -37.92
C HIS A 8 -6.08 -47.71 -37.97
N LEU A 9 -5.02 -47.67 -37.18
CA LEU A 9 -4.05 -48.77 -37.07
C LEU A 9 -4.71 -50.05 -36.54
N THR A 10 -5.57 -49.95 -35.53
CA THR A 10 -6.28 -51.10 -34.97
C THR A 10 -7.24 -51.73 -35.99
N ALA A 11 -7.88 -50.92 -36.84
CA ALA A 11 -8.73 -51.43 -37.91
C ALA A 11 -7.94 -52.24 -38.93
N ILE A 12 -6.77 -51.75 -39.37
CA ILE A 12 -5.90 -52.48 -40.31
C ILE A 12 -5.41 -53.80 -39.71
N VAL A 13 -5.06 -53.81 -38.42
CA VAL A 13 -4.64 -55.04 -37.72
C VAL A 13 -5.80 -56.05 -37.63
N ASN A 14 -7.02 -55.60 -37.34
CA ASN A 14 -8.20 -56.46 -37.32
C ASN A 14 -8.52 -57.05 -38.70
N ASP A 15 -8.35 -56.26 -39.77
CA ASP A 15 -8.49 -56.76 -41.15
C ASP A 15 -7.48 -57.86 -41.45
N ILE A 16 -6.20 -57.66 -41.10
CA ILE A 16 -5.13 -58.66 -41.27
C ILE A 16 -5.45 -59.94 -40.49
N GLU A 17 -5.97 -59.82 -39.26
CA GLU A 17 -6.39 -60.95 -38.44
C GLU A 17 -7.54 -61.73 -39.09
N LEU A 18 -8.54 -61.02 -39.62
CA LEU A 18 -9.69 -61.61 -40.30
C LEU A 18 -9.26 -62.38 -41.56
N ILE A 19 -8.43 -61.76 -42.41
CA ILE A 19 -7.89 -62.38 -43.63
C ILE A 19 -7.07 -63.62 -43.28
N SER A 20 -6.25 -63.55 -42.22
CA SER A 20 -5.44 -64.68 -41.76
C SER A 20 -6.31 -65.84 -41.29
N LYS A 21 -7.41 -65.57 -40.57
CA LYS A 21 -8.38 -66.59 -40.16
C LYS A 21 -9.03 -67.26 -41.37
N GLU A 22 -9.45 -66.49 -42.37
CA GLU A 22 -10.02 -67.04 -43.61
C GLU A 22 -8.99 -67.88 -44.40
N MET A 23 -7.71 -67.48 -44.40
CA MET A 23 -6.64 -68.30 -45.01
C MET A 23 -6.48 -69.64 -44.29
N PHE A 24 -6.47 -69.64 -42.95
CA PHE A 24 -6.37 -70.89 -42.18
C PHE A 24 -7.58 -71.81 -42.38
N GLU A 25 -8.80 -71.25 -42.41
CA GLU A 25 -10.03 -72.00 -42.69
C GLU A 25 -10.01 -72.63 -44.11
N TYR A 26 -9.48 -71.92 -45.11
CA TYR A 26 -9.30 -72.45 -46.47
C TYR A 26 -8.31 -73.63 -46.51
N PHE A 27 -7.19 -73.56 -45.77
CA PHE A 27 -6.21 -74.64 -45.71
C PHE A 27 -6.71 -75.87 -44.95
N LEU A 28 -7.49 -75.68 -43.89
CA LEU A 28 -8.04 -76.75 -43.06
C LEU A 28 -9.30 -77.40 -43.67
N SER A 29 -9.96 -76.75 -44.62
CA SER A 29 -11.18 -77.25 -45.26
C SER A 29 -10.95 -78.49 -46.16
N PRO A 30 -11.84 -79.50 -46.12
CA PRO A 30 -11.73 -80.72 -46.92
C PRO A 30 -11.85 -80.43 -48.43
N LYS A 31 -11.13 -81.21 -49.26
CA LYS A 31 -10.93 -81.00 -50.72
C LYS A 31 -12.22 -80.76 -51.54
N ASN A 32 -13.37 -81.22 -51.06
CA ASN A 32 -14.65 -81.14 -51.76
C ASN A 32 -15.35 -79.77 -51.62
N VAL A 33 -14.93 -78.92 -50.67
CA VAL A 33 -15.52 -77.59 -50.40
C VAL A 33 -14.68 -76.44 -51.01
N LYS A 34 -13.46 -76.74 -51.48
CA LYS A 34 -12.50 -75.77 -52.02
C LYS A 34 -12.93 -75.08 -53.31
N GLN A 35 -13.94 -75.63 -54.00
CA GLN A 35 -14.44 -75.13 -55.28
C GLN A 35 -15.24 -73.81 -55.15
N ASN A 36 -15.68 -73.44 -53.94
CA ASN A 36 -16.58 -72.30 -53.69
C ASN A 36 -15.98 -71.25 -52.74
N MET A 37 -14.72 -71.39 -52.33
CA MET A 37 -14.02 -70.41 -51.51
C MET A 37 -13.14 -69.52 -52.39
N ILE A 38 -13.01 -68.25 -51.99
CA ILE A 38 -12.12 -67.25 -52.58
C ILE A 38 -10.76 -67.89 -52.87
N ASP A 39 -10.22 -67.62 -54.06
CA ASP A 39 -8.99 -68.26 -54.53
C ASP A 39 -7.85 -67.92 -53.55
N SER A 40 -7.10 -68.93 -53.10
CA SER A 40 -6.03 -68.75 -52.10
C SER A 40 -5.00 -67.67 -52.50
N ASN A 41 -4.81 -67.50 -53.81
CA ASN A 41 -3.95 -66.45 -54.38
C ASN A 41 -4.53 -65.04 -54.17
N GLN A 42 -5.85 -64.86 -54.29
CA GLN A 42 -6.51 -63.57 -54.06
C GLN A 42 -6.44 -63.16 -52.58
N LEU A 43 -6.57 -64.12 -51.68
CA LEU A 43 -6.49 -63.86 -50.24
C LEU A 43 -5.04 -63.54 -49.82
N ALA A 44 -4.05 -64.20 -50.42
CA ALA A 44 -2.64 -63.87 -50.24
C ALA A 44 -2.27 -62.48 -50.79
N GLU A 45 -2.79 -62.11 -51.97
CA GLU A 45 -2.58 -60.77 -52.54
C GLU A 45 -3.20 -59.67 -51.68
N LEU A 46 -4.39 -59.92 -51.12
CA LEU A 46 -5.08 -59.00 -50.22
C LEU A 46 -4.34 -58.84 -48.88
N LEU A 47 -3.74 -59.92 -48.36
CA LEU A 47 -2.87 -59.87 -47.18
C LEU A 47 -1.62 -59.02 -47.44
N VAL A 48 -0.95 -59.20 -48.58
CA VAL A 48 0.22 -58.38 -48.98
C VAL A 48 -0.16 -56.91 -49.11
N LYS A 49 -1.32 -56.61 -49.69
CA LYS A 49 -1.84 -55.24 -49.80
C LYS A 49 -2.07 -54.60 -48.43
N LYS A 50 -2.63 -55.35 -47.47
CA LYS A 50 -2.87 -54.87 -46.10
C LYS A 50 -1.58 -54.72 -45.29
N ASP A 51 -0.58 -55.57 -45.49
CA ASP A 51 0.76 -55.40 -44.92
C ASP A 51 1.44 -54.12 -45.44
N PHE A 52 1.27 -53.78 -46.72
CA PHE A 52 1.77 -52.52 -47.28
C PHE A 52 1.03 -51.30 -46.69
N GLU A 53 -0.29 -51.38 -46.58
CA GLU A 53 -1.12 -50.34 -45.93
C GLU A 53 -0.69 -50.10 -44.47
N LEU A 54 -0.41 -51.18 -43.73
CA LEU A 54 0.08 -51.10 -42.35
C LEU A 54 1.46 -50.42 -42.28
N LYS A 55 2.39 -50.78 -43.16
CA LYS A 55 3.72 -50.15 -43.22
C LYS A 55 3.63 -48.65 -43.50
N GLN A 56 2.77 -48.25 -44.43
CA GLN A 56 2.53 -46.85 -44.75
C GLN A 56 1.90 -46.10 -43.56
N ALA A 57 0.90 -46.70 -42.89
CA ALA A 57 0.29 -46.13 -41.70
C ALA A 57 1.30 -45.95 -40.55
N MET A 58 2.21 -46.91 -40.38
CA MET A 58 3.28 -46.84 -39.37
C MET A 58 4.31 -45.73 -39.65
N GLU A 59 4.62 -45.44 -40.91
CA GLU A 59 5.49 -44.33 -41.29
C GLU A 59 4.84 -42.98 -41.00
N CYS A 60 3.57 -42.82 -41.38
CA CYS A 60 2.76 -41.63 -41.07
C CYS A 60 2.66 -41.39 -39.54
N LEU A 61 2.53 -42.46 -38.75
CA LEU A 61 2.45 -42.37 -37.30
C LEU A 61 3.75 -41.86 -36.67
N LYS A 62 4.91 -42.25 -37.20
CA LYS A 62 6.22 -41.71 -36.75
C LYS A 62 6.34 -40.22 -37.03
N GLU A 63 5.92 -39.77 -38.21
CA GLU A 63 5.91 -38.34 -38.53
C GLU A 63 4.98 -37.58 -37.58
N GLN A 64 3.80 -38.13 -37.31
CA GLN A 64 2.85 -37.55 -36.38
C GLN A 64 3.37 -37.52 -34.93
N GLU A 65 4.13 -38.52 -34.49
CA GLU A 65 4.80 -38.53 -33.19
C GLU A 65 5.81 -37.38 -33.05
N THR A 66 6.66 -37.18 -34.06
CA THR A 66 7.63 -36.07 -34.05
C THR A 66 6.93 -34.71 -34.06
N LEU A 67 5.85 -34.57 -34.83
CA LEU A 67 5.05 -33.35 -34.87
C LEU A 67 4.37 -33.10 -33.52
N GLN A 68 3.81 -34.13 -32.91
CA GLN A 68 3.18 -34.04 -31.59
C GLN A 68 4.19 -33.63 -30.51
N SER A 69 5.40 -34.21 -30.54
CA SER A 69 6.49 -33.80 -29.65
C SER A 69 6.84 -32.31 -29.80
N LYS A 70 6.91 -31.81 -31.05
CA LYS A 70 7.14 -30.39 -31.32
C LYS A 70 5.99 -29.51 -30.83
N ILE A 71 4.74 -29.94 -31.00
CA ILE A 71 3.55 -29.24 -30.49
C ILE A 71 3.61 -29.14 -28.97
N ASP A 72 3.98 -30.22 -28.28
CA ASP A 72 4.02 -30.24 -26.82
C ASP A 72 5.15 -29.37 -26.27
N LEU A 73 6.31 -29.32 -26.96
CA LEU A 73 7.38 -28.38 -26.64
C LEU A 73 6.92 -26.92 -26.81
N LEU A 74 6.26 -26.59 -27.92
CA LEU A 74 5.75 -25.23 -28.15
C LEU A 74 4.69 -24.83 -27.12
N LYS A 75 3.79 -25.75 -26.75
CA LYS A 75 2.81 -25.51 -25.68
C LYS A 75 3.49 -25.25 -24.33
N LYS A 76 4.57 -25.96 -24.04
CA LYS A 76 5.35 -25.74 -22.81
C LYS A 76 5.98 -24.35 -22.81
N ILE A 77 6.61 -23.95 -23.91
CA ILE A 77 7.22 -22.61 -24.05
C ILE A 77 6.16 -21.52 -23.93
N ASN A 78 5.02 -21.66 -24.60
CA ASN A 78 3.92 -20.69 -24.48
C ASN A 78 3.44 -20.56 -23.03
N LYS A 79 3.30 -21.68 -22.32
CA LYS A 79 2.92 -21.66 -20.91
C LYS A 79 3.95 -20.92 -20.05
N GLU A 80 5.25 -21.14 -20.28
CA GLU A 80 6.32 -20.43 -19.58
C GLU A 80 6.25 -18.90 -19.81
N TYR A 81 5.99 -18.48 -21.06
CA TYR A 81 5.79 -17.06 -21.38
C TYR A 81 4.52 -16.47 -20.78
N ASP A 82 3.42 -17.22 -20.77
CA ASP A 82 2.17 -16.79 -20.14
C ASP A 82 2.37 -16.59 -18.62
N ASP A 83 3.11 -17.50 -17.96
CA ASP A 83 3.44 -17.40 -16.54
C ASP A 83 4.33 -16.17 -16.26
N GLU A 84 5.30 -15.87 -17.13
CA GLU A 84 6.13 -14.67 -17.02
C GLU A 84 5.33 -13.38 -17.25
N LEU A 85 4.45 -13.37 -18.25
CA LEU A 85 3.57 -12.25 -18.54
C LEU A 85 2.63 -11.96 -17.37
N GLN A 86 2.09 -13.01 -16.73
CA GLN A 86 1.23 -12.86 -15.56
C GLN A 86 1.99 -12.25 -14.38
N LYS A 87 3.22 -12.70 -14.12
CA LYS A 87 4.08 -12.11 -13.08
C LYS A 87 4.36 -10.64 -13.37
N LEU A 88 4.71 -10.31 -14.62
CA LEU A 88 4.99 -8.94 -15.02
C LEU A 88 3.76 -8.04 -14.85
N GLN A 89 2.58 -8.53 -15.26
CA GLN A 89 1.31 -7.82 -15.09
C GLN A 89 1.01 -7.57 -13.61
N GLN A 90 1.27 -8.54 -12.73
CA GLN A 90 1.08 -8.40 -11.30
C GLN A 90 2.01 -7.31 -10.72
N ASN A 91 3.29 -7.36 -11.07
CA ASN A 91 4.26 -6.34 -10.66
C ASN A 91 3.85 -4.93 -11.11
N PHE A 92 3.31 -4.79 -12.32
CA PHE A 92 2.80 -3.50 -12.80
C PHE A 92 1.59 -3.02 -12.01
N LYS A 93 0.65 -3.91 -11.66
CA LYS A 93 -0.50 -3.55 -10.81
C LYS A 93 -0.03 -3.05 -9.45
N GLU A 94 0.92 -3.74 -8.83
CA GLU A 94 1.49 -3.33 -7.55
C GLU A 94 2.23 -1.99 -7.63
N ALA A 95 3.06 -1.81 -8.67
CA ALA A 95 3.76 -0.54 -8.90
C ALA A 95 2.79 0.64 -9.11
N VAL A 96 1.67 0.42 -9.82
CA VAL A 96 0.63 1.44 -10.00
C VAL A 96 0.00 1.83 -8.66
N VAL A 97 -0.30 0.87 -7.79
CA VAL A 97 -0.87 1.15 -6.46
C VAL A 97 0.10 1.95 -5.58
N ILE A 98 1.38 1.58 -5.57
CA ILE A 98 2.41 2.31 -4.82
C ILE A 98 2.54 3.74 -5.35
N MET A 99 2.59 3.90 -6.67
CA MET A 99 2.73 5.21 -7.31
C MET A 99 1.50 6.10 -7.06
N ALA A 100 0.29 5.55 -7.13
CA ALA A 100 -0.94 6.27 -6.82
C ALA A 100 -0.95 6.78 -5.37
N THR A 101 -0.56 5.92 -4.43
CA THR A 101 -0.42 6.29 -3.01
C THR A 101 0.63 7.38 -2.81
N ALA A 102 1.80 7.24 -3.44
CA ALA A 102 2.87 8.22 -3.38
C ALA A 102 2.44 9.58 -3.93
N ILE A 103 1.71 9.60 -5.05
CA ILE A 103 1.16 10.84 -5.64
C ILE A 103 0.14 11.49 -4.69
N PHE A 104 -0.74 10.69 -4.08
CA PHE A 104 -1.71 11.22 -3.12
C PHE A 104 -1.02 11.87 -1.91
N GLN A 105 -0.06 11.17 -1.31
CA GLN A 105 0.72 11.70 -0.19
C GLN A 105 1.53 12.94 -0.59
N ALA A 106 2.14 12.96 -1.78
CA ALA A 106 2.88 14.11 -2.28
C ALA A 106 1.97 15.33 -2.46
N LYS A 107 0.75 15.15 -2.98
CA LYS A 107 -0.25 16.23 -3.09
C LYS A 107 -0.66 16.77 -1.73
N GLN A 108 -0.87 15.90 -0.74
CA GLN A 108 -1.18 16.31 0.63
C GLN A 108 -0.04 17.13 1.23
N LYS A 109 1.22 16.66 1.10
CA LYS A 109 2.40 17.41 1.59
C LYS A 109 2.55 18.76 0.89
N LEU A 110 2.31 18.83 -0.42
CA LEU A 110 2.36 20.08 -1.17
C LEU A 110 1.29 21.07 -0.69
N SER A 111 0.10 20.59 -0.35
CA SER A 111 -0.95 21.42 0.28
C SER A 111 -0.50 21.98 1.62
N LEU A 112 0.14 21.16 2.47
CA LEU A 112 0.67 21.60 3.77
C LEU A 112 1.80 22.61 3.63
N ILE A 113 2.69 22.42 2.64
CA ILE A 113 3.75 23.38 2.33
C ILE A 113 3.14 24.72 1.93
N LYS A 114 2.16 24.72 1.02
CA LYS A 114 1.45 25.95 0.63
C LYS A 114 0.77 26.65 1.81
N GLN A 115 0.20 25.88 2.75
CA GLN A 115 -0.37 26.43 3.97
C GLN A 115 0.71 27.04 4.88
N SER A 116 1.84 26.36 5.05
CA SER A 116 2.98 26.88 5.82
C SER A 116 3.59 28.13 5.19
N ASP A 117 3.69 28.18 3.86
CA ASP A 117 4.21 29.34 3.13
C ASP A 117 3.34 30.59 3.35
N SER A 118 2.04 30.41 3.64
CA SER A 118 1.13 31.52 3.96
C SER A 118 1.39 32.12 5.35
N HIS A 119 2.02 31.35 6.25
CA HIS A 119 2.37 31.75 7.61
C HIS A 119 3.85 31.43 7.90
N PRO A 120 4.80 32.20 7.31
CA PRO A 120 6.20 31.98 7.55
C PRO A 120 6.56 32.31 9.00
N ILE A 121 7.11 31.34 9.72
CA ILE A 121 7.63 31.51 11.08
C ILE A 121 9.10 31.91 10.99
N SER A 122 9.53 32.93 11.75
CA SER A 122 10.92 33.33 11.77
C SER A 122 11.79 32.26 12.45
N VAL A 123 12.94 31.95 11.87
CA VAL A 123 13.87 30.94 12.42
C VAL A 123 14.37 31.37 13.80
N ASP A 124 14.55 32.68 14.03
CA ASP A 124 15.00 33.21 15.31
C ASP A 124 13.97 33.01 16.43
N GLU A 125 12.68 33.22 16.15
CA GLU A 125 11.62 32.90 17.11
C GLU A 125 11.54 31.40 17.36
N LEU A 126 11.64 30.58 16.31
CA LEU A 126 11.63 29.12 16.44
C LEU A 126 12.78 28.63 17.34
N ILE A 127 14.00 29.14 17.15
CA ILE A 127 15.16 28.80 17.99
C ILE A 127 14.96 29.27 19.43
N LYS A 128 14.44 30.50 19.63
CA LYS A 128 14.17 31.03 20.97
C LYS A 128 13.14 30.19 21.73
N TYR A 129 12.04 29.83 21.07
CA TYR A 129 11.00 28.99 21.67
C TYR A 129 11.47 27.55 21.85
N ALA A 130 12.23 26.99 20.91
CA ALA A 130 12.83 25.67 21.06
C ALA A 130 13.78 25.64 22.27
N HIS A 131 14.65 26.63 22.43
CA HIS A 131 15.52 26.74 23.61
C HIS A 131 14.71 26.87 24.90
N LYS A 132 13.65 27.69 24.92
CA LYS A 132 12.78 27.83 26.08
C LYS A 132 12.07 26.52 26.42
N ILE A 133 11.54 25.82 25.41
CA ILE A 133 10.91 24.51 25.60
C ILE A 133 11.94 23.50 26.09
N SER A 134 13.14 23.43 25.52
CA SER A 134 14.19 22.52 25.98
C SER A 134 14.73 22.84 27.38
N ALA A 135 14.70 24.11 27.80
CA ALA A 135 15.09 24.51 29.15
C ALA A 135 14.00 24.17 30.19
N ASP A 136 12.73 24.36 29.81
CA ASP A 136 11.57 24.21 30.71
C ASP A 136 10.96 22.78 30.68
N HIS A 137 11.34 21.89 29.75
CA HIS A 137 10.70 20.57 29.57
C HIS A 137 11.72 19.41 29.47
N SER A 138 11.48 18.35 30.27
CA SER A 138 12.03 17.01 30.05
C SER A 138 11.02 16.20 29.21
N VAL A 139 11.49 15.50 28.18
CA VAL A 139 10.68 14.67 27.23
C VAL A 139 9.92 13.54 27.93
N ALA A 140 10.27 13.21 29.18
CA ALA A 140 9.55 12.27 30.02
C ALA A 140 9.64 12.65 31.50
N SER A 141 8.70 12.12 32.28
CA SER A 141 8.72 12.13 33.75
C SER A 141 9.81 11.20 34.29
N PRO A 142 10.91 11.70 34.89
CA PRO A 142 11.79 10.86 35.67
C PRO A 142 11.04 10.24 36.86
N TYR A 143 11.41 9.00 37.19
CA TYR A 143 10.74 8.13 38.18
C TYR A 143 10.66 8.70 39.61
N ASN A 144 11.33 9.82 39.89
CA ASN A 144 11.40 10.49 41.18
C ASN A 144 10.64 11.83 41.22
N TRP A 145 9.65 12.05 40.35
CA TRP A 145 8.82 13.26 40.37
C TRP A 145 7.94 13.36 41.61
N GLU A 146 8.39 14.13 42.59
CA GLU A 146 7.64 14.46 43.82
C GLU A 146 6.90 15.79 43.71
N ILE A 147 5.78 15.94 44.43
CA ILE A 147 4.95 17.16 44.42
C ILE A 147 5.82 18.35 44.86
N GLY A 148 6.03 19.32 43.96
CA GLY A 148 6.93 20.47 44.16
C GLY A 148 8.22 20.46 43.33
N ASP A 149 8.44 19.43 42.50
CA ASP A 149 9.57 19.39 41.55
C ASP A 149 9.42 20.46 40.44
N GLN A 150 10.43 21.31 40.28
CA GLN A 150 10.48 22.39 39.29
C GLN A 150 10.68 21.90 37.85
N ARG A 151 11.03 20.62 37.66
CA ARG A 151 11.20 19.99 36.33
C ARG A 151 9.88 19.57 35.68
N ARG A 152 8.75 19.94 36.26
CA ARG A 152 7.40 19.54 35.82
C ARG A 152 6.96 20.40 34.62
N PRO A 153 6.40 19.80 33.56
CA PRO A 153 5.99 20.50 32.34
C PRO A 153 4.69 21.30 32.48
N TYR A 154 4.10 21.39 33.69
CA TYR A 154 2.88 22.14 33.95
C TYR A 154 3.07 23.09 35.14
N PRO A 155 2.33 24.22 35.18
CA PRO A 155 2.44 25.19 36.27
C PRO A 155 2.14 24.56 37.64
N THR A 156 2.98 24.86 38.63
CA THR A 156 2.76 24.42 40.02
C THR A 156 1.64 25.21 40.69
N ASP A 157 1.04 24.67 41.77
CA ASP A 157 -0.02 25.38 42.52
C ASP A 157 0.45 26.73 43.07
N LEU A 158 1.72 26.84 43.47
CA LEU A 158 2.30 28.09 43.92
C LEU A 158 2.42 29.10 42.77
N GLU A 159 2.87 28.66 41.58
CA GLU A 159 2.94 29.50 40.39
C GLU A 159 1.55 29.95 39.93
N MET A 160 0.56 29.05 39.93
CA MET A 160 -0.83 29.37 39.63
C MET A 160 -1.41 30.39 40.61
N LYS A 161 -1.16 30.23 41.93
CA LYS A 161 -1.60 31.17 42.97
C LYS A 161 -0.89 32.52 42.90
N SER A 162 0.38 32.53 42.50
CA SER A 162 1.15 33.76 42.27
C SER A 162 0.86 34.43 40.92
N GLY A 163 0.09 33.74 40.08
CA GLY A 163 -0.24 34.18 38.73
C GLY A 163 -1.10 35.44 38.73
N LEU A 164 -0.93 36.25 37.69
CA LEU A 164 -1.64 37.53 37.54
C LEU A 164 -3.16 37.37 37.68
N LEU A 165 -3.72 36.28 37.15
CA LEU A 165 -5.14 35.96 37.17
C LEU A 165 -5.72 35.83 38.59
N VAL A 166 -4.98 35.22 39.52
CA VAL A 166 -5.40 35.06 40.93
C VAL A 166 -5.23 36.39 41.67
N ASN A 167 -4.12 37.09 41.45
CA ASN A 167 -3.86 38.37 42.11
C ASN A 167 -4.79 39.50 41.64
N SER A 168 -5.29 39.45 40.41
CA SER A 168 -6.29 40.40 39.89
C SER A 168 -7.69 40.22 40.47
N ASN A 169 -7.98 39.08 41.11
CA ASN A 169 -9.23 38.87 41.85
C ASN A 169 -9.17 39.46 43.28
N ASP A 170 -7.99 39.45 43.92
CA ASP A 170 -7.85 39.85 45.34
C ASP A 170 -7.28 41.26 45.55
N ALA A 171 -6.59 41.85 44.57
CA ALA A 171 -6.09 43.21 44.67
C ALA A 171 -6.51 44.04 43.46
N ASN A 172 -7.12 45.19 43.74
CA ASN A 172 -7.39 46.28 42.82
C ASN A 172 -6.19 46.47 41.85
N LEU A 173 -6.34 46.03 40.60
CA LEU A 173 -5.33 45.98 39.53
C LEU A 173 -4.49 47.27 39.40
N SER A 174 -5.05 48.39 39.86
CA SER A 174 -4.44 49.71 39.95
C SER A 174 -3.21 49.79 40.89
N SER A 175 -3.20 49.09 42.04
CA SER A 175 -2.10 49.23 43.02
C SER A 175 -0.83 48.47 42.64
N LEU A 176 -0.97 47.30 41.98
CA LEU A 176 0.16 46.48 41.54
C LEU A 176 0.90 47.12 40.35
N LEU A 177 0.16 47.75 39.44
CA LEU A 177 0.74 48.50 38.31
C LEU A 177 1.51 49.74 38.80
N GLN A 178 1.00 50.42 39.84
CA GLN A 178 1.67 51.54 40.51
C GLN A 178 2.96 51.11 41.24
N GLN A 179 3.00 49.90 41.82
CA GLN A 179 4.20 49.39 42.50
C GLN A 179 5.30 48.98 41.51
N GLN A 180 4.95 48.41 40.35
CA GLN A 180 5.91 48.14 39.27
C GLN A 180 6.48 49.45 38.69
N GLN A 181 5.65 50.49 38.56
CA GLN A 181 6.10 51.81 38.11
C GLN A 181 7.04 52.49 39.15
N ASN A 182 6.81 52.28 40.45
CA ASN A 182 7.67 52.80 41.52
C ASN A 182 9.01 52.05 41.64
N GLN A 183 9.07 50.75 41.35
CA GLN A 183 10.36 50.02 41.31
C GLN A 183 11.23 50.43 40.11
N PHE A 184 10.62 50.72 38.95
CA PHE A 184 11.35 51.31 37.82
C PHE A 184 11.81 52.76 38.10
N ALA A 185 11.02 53.55 38.83
CA ALA A 185 11.41 54.92 39.21
C ALA A 185 12.54 54.96 40.27
N GLN A 186 12.57 54.01 41.21
CA GLN A 186 13.60 53.94 42.25
C GLN A 186 14.96 53.45 41.70
N ASN A 187 14.96 52.52 40.74
CA ASN A 187 16.19 52.11 40.05
C ASN A 187 16.77 53.20 39.13
N GLN A 188 15.94 54.12 38.62
CA GLN A 188 16.43 55.30 37.88
C GLN A 188 17.03 56.40 38.78
N GLN A 189 16.69 56.45 40.07
CA GLN A 189 17.31 57.42 40.99
C GLN A 189 18.66 56.96 41.54
N ILE A 190 18.90 55.65 41.68
CA ILE A 190 20.19 55.13 42.16
C ILE A 190 21.27 55.19 41.06
N GLN A 191 20.91 55.09 39.78
CA GLN A 191 21.88 55.23 38.68
C GLN A 191 22.29 56.68 38.36
N ASN A 192 21.58 57.69 38.86
CA ASN A 192 21.87 59.10 38.54
C ASN A 192 22.96 59.75 39.41
N GLN A 193 23.57 59.03 40.35
CA GLN A 193 24.74 59.54 41.10
C GLN A 193 26.09 59.00 40.64
N GLU A 194 26.16 58.03 39.70
CA GLU A 194 27.43 57.33 39.45
C GLU A 194 27.87 57.18 37.99
N GLN A 195 27.34 57.95 37.03
CA GLN A 195 27.86 57.93 35.65
C GLN A 195 27.97 59.33 35.01
N ALA A 196 28.74 60.21 35.65
CA ALA A 196 29.51 61.20 34.91
C ALA A 196 30.85 60.58 34.48
N MET A 197 30.82 59.68 33.49
CA MET A 197 31.92 59.33 32.56
C MET A 197 31.69 57.94 31.93
N ARG A 198 31.08 57.87 30.72
CA ARG A 198 31.53 57.08 29.54
C ARG A 198 30.47 56.99 28.41
N PRO A 199 30.88 56.73 27.15
CA PRO A 199 30.09 57.08 25.97
C PRO A 199 29.28 55.91 25.34
N SER A 200 28.11 56.28 24.82
CA SER A 200 27.38 55.82 23.61
C SER A 200 27.40 54.34 23.17
N SER A 201 26.21 53.71 23.18
CA SER A 201 25.64 53.01 22.00
C SER A 201 24.17 52.59 22.21
N ALA A 202 23.35 52.90 21.20
CA ALA A 202 22.00 52.46 20.80
C ALA A 202 21.16 51.51 21.69
N ALA A 203 19.86 51.82 21.82
CA ALA A 203 18.77 50.89 21.52
C ALA A 203 17.41 51.60 21.46
N SER A 204 16.79 51.55 20.28
CA SER A 204 15.43 51.95 19.94
C SER A 204 14.40 51.00 20.56
N ALA A 205 13.53 51.53 21.42
CA ALA A 205 12.36 50.82 21.93
C ALA A 205 11.22 50.88 20.92
N SER A 206 10.92 49.76 20.25
CA SER A 206 9.75 49.60 19.39
C SER A 206 8.59 49.00 20.17
N ASN A 207 7.44 49.69 20.13
CA ASN A 207 6.14 49.26 20.65
C ASN A 207 5.72 47.87 20.13
N SER A 208 5.16 47.04 21.01
CA SER A 208 4.54 45.76 20.68
C SER A 208 3.06 45.95 20.28
N PRO A 209 2.58 45.39 19.15
CA PRO A 209 1.19 45.48 18.71
C PRO A 209 0.50 44.10 18.81
N TYR A 210 0.09 43.67 20.00
CA TYR A 210 -0.77 42.50 20.14
C TYR A 210 -1.90 42.78 21.13
N SER A 211 -3.08 43.10 20.59
CA SER A 211 -4.35 43.14 21.30
C SER A 211 -5.22 41.96 20.85
N TRP A 212 -5.38 40.96 21.71
CA TRP A 212 -6.40 39.93 21.56
C TRP A 212 -7.73 40.50 22.08
N GLY A 213 -8.59 40.91 21.16
CA GLY A 213 -9.91 41.47 21.47
C GLY A 213 -10.98 40.85 20.59
N ASN A 214 -11.89 40.11 21.23
CA ASN A 214 -13.11 39.52 20.69
C ASN A 214 -13.84 40.41 19.69
N GLN A 215 -14.28 39.82 18.56
CA GLN A 215 -15.39 40.35 17.78
C GLN A 215 -16.37 39.21 17.46
N PHE A 216 -17.30 39.02 18.38
CA PHE A 216 -18.63 38.47 18.10
C PHE A 216 -19.48 39.62 17.54
N ASP A 217 -20.01 39.48 16.32
CA ASP A 217 -21.42 39.83 16.01
C ASP A 217 -21.82 39.37 14.60
N GLY A 218 -23.12 39.08 14.40
CA GLY A 218 -23.77 39.31 13.11
C GLY A 218 -24.29 38.09 12.34
N LYS A 219 -25.43 37.52 12.78
CA LYS A 219 -26.28 36.64 11.97
C LYS A 219 -26.92 37.39 10.79
N GLN A 220 -26.91 36.81 9.58
CA GLN A 220 -27.92 36.98 8.51
C GLN A 220 -27.93 35.67 7.67
N ASN A 221 -28.82 34.70 7.91
CA ASN A 221 -30.16 34.52 7.34
C ASN A 221 -30.31 34.95 5.86
N MET A 222 -30.28 33.98 4.95
CA MET A 222 -30.95 34.08 3.64
C MET A 222 -31.66 32.76 3.35
N ASN A 223 -32.99 32.88 3.30
CA ASN A 223 -33.93 31.91 2.79
C ASN A 223 -33.95 32.00 1.25
N SER A 224 -33.75 30.88 0.55
CA SER A 224 -34.26 30.75 -0.82
C SER A 224 -34.81 29.36 -1.04
N GLN A 225 -36.14 29.30 -1.07
CA GLN A 225 -36.93 28.17 -1.52
C GLN A 225 -37.34 28.49 -2.95
N ILE A 226 -36.94 27.67 -3.93
CA ILE A 226 -37.71 27.31 -5.13
C ILE A 226 -37.07 26.07 -5.78
N ASN A 227 -37.99 25.18 -6.11
CA ASN A 227 -37.92 23.82 -6.64
C ASN A 227 -37.53 23.76 -8.14
N SER A 228 -36.85 22.69 -8.58
CA SER A 228 -37.27 21.82 -9.72
C SER A 228 -36.12 20.95 -10.28
N GLY A 229 -36.28 19.61 -10.20
CA GLY A 229 -35.68 18.56 -11.06
C GLY A 229 -34.15 18.40 -11.00
N TYR A 230 -33.52 17.22 -10.96
CA TYR A 230 -33.80 15.92 -11.55
C TYR A 230 -32.95 14.85 -10.80
N ASP A 231 -33.39 13.60 -10.85
CA ASP A 231 -32.82 12.39 -10.23
C ASP A 231 -31.30 12.20 -10.40
N TYR A 232 -30.63 11.66 -9.36
CA TYR A 232 -29.90 10.38 -9.40
C TYR A 232 -29.58 9.93 -7.95
N ALA A 233 -29.83 8.66 -7.65
CA ALA A 233 -29.72 8.05 -6.32
C ALA A 233 -28.26 7.97 -5.82
N ASP A 234 -28.02 8.46 -4.60
CA ASP A 234 -26.73 8.37 -3.90
C ASP A 234 -26.81 7.41 -2.69
N VAL A 235 -25.74 6.64 -2.54
CA VAL A 235 -25.56 5.49 -1.66
C VAL A 235 -25.28 5.96 -0.24
N LYS A 236 -26.12 5.50 0.71
CA LYS A 236 -25.81 5.55 2.14
C LYS A 236 -24.61 4.64 2.45
N SER A 237 -23.54 5.20 3.00
CA SER A 237 -22.65 4.55 3.99
C SER A 237 -21.88 5.65 4.73
N ARG A 238 -22.47 6.25 5.77
CA ARG A 238 -22.26 5.87 7.18
C ARG A 238 -20.78 5.94 7.58
N ASP A 239 -20.32 7.17 7.79
CA ASP A 239 -19.08 7.47 8.50
C ASP A 239 -19.13 6.85 9.90
N ASN A 240 -18.22 5.92 10.16
CA ASN A 240 -17.86 5.51 11.51
C ASN A 240 -16.34 5.64 11.62
N ASP A 241 -15.94 6.37 12.64
CA ASP A 241 -14.59 6.47 13.17
C ASP A 241 -14.01 5.09 13.51
N GLU A 242 -13.16 4.54 12.64
CA GLU A 242 -12.26 3.45 13.00
C GLU A 242 -10.83 3.99 13.10
N VAL A 243 -10.45 4.32 14.33
CA VAL A 243 -9.07 4.58 14.73
C VAL A 243 -8.34 3.23 14.69
N GLU A 244 -7.56 2.97 13.64
CA GLU A 244 -6.73 1.76 13.54
C GLU A 244 -5.63 1.78 14.61
N VAL A 245 -5.86 1.00 15.66
CA VAL A 245 -4.85 0.68 16.68
C VAL A 245 -3.82 -0.27 16.08
N MET A 246 -2.58 0.21 15.91
CA MET A 246 -1.46 -0.59 15.44
C MET A 246 -1.12 -1.66 16.50
N SER A 247 -1.33 -2.93 16.18
CA SER A 247 -0.83 -4.03 17.01
C SER A 247 0.66 -4.19 16.79
N THR A 248 1.44 -4.05 17.87
CA THR A 248 2.85 -4.42 17.94
C THR A 248 2.97 -5.93 18.10
N ASP A 249 3.23 -6.67 17.03
CA ASP A 249 3.59 -8.09 17.08
C ASP A 249 5.09 -8.25 17.42
N SER A 250 5.40 -8.20 18.71
CA SER A 250 6.72 -8.61 19.20
C SER A 250 6.82 -10.13 19.19
N SER A 251 7.40 -10.71 18.14
CA SER A 251 7.87 -12.10 18.15
C SER A 251 9.37 -12.14 18.49
N SER A 252 9.69 -12.46 19.74
CA SER A 252 11.05 -12.80 20.17
C SER A 252 11.23 -14.32 20.09
N SER A 253 11.97 -14.81 19.10
CA SER A 253 12.45 -16.20 19.07
C SER A 253 13.77 -16.29 19.83
N SER A 254 13.71 -16.80 21.06
CA SER A 254 14.88 -17.13 21.87
C SER A 254 15.47 -18.46 21.39
N SER A 255 16.61 -18.40 20.69
CA SER A 255 17.46 -19.57 20.40
C SER A 255 18.35 -19.85 21.62
N SER A 256 18.08 -20.94 22.34
CA SER A 256 19.03 -21.45 23.34
C SER A 256 19.87 -22.55 22.70
N ASP A 257 21.13 -22.21 22.52
CA ASP A 257 22.23 -23.05 22.04
C ASP A 257 22.55 -24.16 23.06
N SER A 258 22.94 -25.33 22.55
CA SER A 258 23.25 -26.52 23.34
C SER A 258 24.75 -26.58 23.65
N GLN A 259 25.08 -26.89 24.90
CA GLN A 259 26.38 -27.47 25.29
C GLN A 259 26.13 -28.77 26.06
#